data_AF-A0A7V4PD48-F1
#
_entry.id   AF-A0A7V4PD48-F1
#
_cell.length_a   1.000
_cell.length_b   1.000
_cell.length_c   1.000
_cell.angle_alpha   90.00
_cell.angle_beta   90.00
_cell.angle_gamma   90.00
#
_symmetry.space_group_name_H-M   'P 1'
#
loop_
_entity.id
_entity.type
_entity.pdbx_description
1 polymer ?
#
loop_
_entity_poly.entity_id
_entity_poly.type
_entity_poly.pdbx_seq_one_letter_code
_entity_poly.pdbx_strand_id
1 'polypeptide(L)'
;MEENQKTKTLFIVLVVLILSIISAFVFLTIKKPKNNPTANNTPSAPTNPVQKEEKPTPSPATESAPIVYEKEAANPEVKQSEVIGKFISFDEKKSKIMVEIEGAQKTFDCPNSDCSKLDYLSINAGEEIAKPAQMADLKPNSQVNVRFKEGNTVLFVLIRK
;
A
#
# COMPACT_ATOMS: atom_id res chain seq x y z
N MET A 1 -0.58 -41.93 -34.50
CA MET A 1 0.07 -40.59 -34.45
C MET A 1 -0.92 -39.44 -34.71
N GLU A 2 -2.14 -39.70 -35.18
CA GLU A 2 -3.09 -38.66 -35.62
C GLU A 2 -3.79 -37.87 -34.49
N GLU A 3 -4.11 -38.50 -33.35
CA GLU A 3 -4.70 -37.79 -32.20
C GLU A 3 -3.76 -36.78 -31.56
N ASN A 4 -2.47 -37.10 -31.48
CA ASN A 4 -1.47 -36.24 -30.88
C ASN A 4 -1.22 -34.96 -31.71
N GLN A 5 -1.59 -34.96 -32.99
CA GLN A 5 -1.49 -33.80 -33.87
C GLN A 5 -2.73 -32.90 -33.74
N LYS A 6 -3.93 -33.48 -33.62
CA LYS A 6 -5.19 -32.75 -33.40
C LYS A 6 -5.17 -32.00 -32.06
N THR A 7 -4.68 -32.63 -30.99
CA THR A 7 -4.57 -32.01 -29.66
C THR A 7 -3.53 -30.89 -29.62
N LYS A 8 -2.40 -31.04 -30.34
CA LYS A 8 -1.38 -29.98 -30.47
C LYS A 8 -1.89 -28.78 -31.25
N THR A 9 -2.60 -29.01 -32.36
CA THR A 9 -3.22 -27.93 -33.14
C THR A 9 -4.29 -27.20 -32.32
N LEU A 10 -5.12 -27.94 -31.58
CA LEU A 10 -6.13 -27.35 -30.70
C LEU A 10 -5.49 -26.46 -29.63
N PHE A 11 -4.40 -26.91 -29.01
CA PHE A 11 -3.67 -26.14 -28.01
C PHE A 11 -3.05 -24.85 -28.59
N ILE A 12 -2.45 -24.94 -29.78
CA ILE A 12 -1.87 -23.78 -30.46
C ILE A 12 -2.97 -22.76 -30.81
N VAL A 13 -4.10 -23.21 -31.36
CA VAL A 13 -5.23 -22.33 -31.69
C VAL A 13 -5.76 -21.66 -30.42
N LEU A 14 -5.88 -22.39 -29.31
CA LEU A 14 -6.34 -21.85 -28.03
C LEU A 14 -5.39 -20.77 -27.49
N VAL A 15 -4.08 -21.01 -27.53
CA VAL A 15 -3.08 -20.05 -27.06
C VAL A 15 -3.07 -18.79 -27.92
N VAL A 16 -3.17 -18.93 -29.24
CA VAL A 16 -3.26 -17.79 -30.17
C VAL A 16 -4.54 -16.98 -29.93
N LEU A 17 -5.66 -17.64 -29.64
CA LEU A 17 -6.93 -16.99 -29.34
C LEU A 17 -6.87 -16.18 -28.02
N ILE A 18 -6.19 -16.70 -27.00
CA ILE A 18 -6.00 -15.98 -25.74
C ILE A 18 -5.11 -14.74 -25.94
N LEU A 19 -4.02 -14.87 -26.71
CA LEU A 19 -3.10 -13.75 -26.99
C LEU A 19 -3.77 -12.63 -27.82
N SER A 20 -4.68 -12.96 -28.74
CA SER A 20 -5.43 -11.96 -29.50
C SER A 20 -6.45 -11.20 -28.63
N ILE A 21 -7.08 -11.87 -27.66
CA ILE A 21 -7.98 -11.22 -26.70
C ILE A 21 -7.19 -10.27 -25.78
N ILE A 22 -6.06 -10.70 -25.23
CA ILE A 22 -5.23 -9.87 -24.34
C ILE A 22 -4.72 -8.62 -25.07
N SER A 23 -4.27 -8.76 -26.32
CA SER A 23 -3.82 -7.60 -27.12
C SER A 23 -4.96 -6.63 -27.45
N ALA A 24 -6.18 -7.11 -27.70
CA ALA A 24 -7.36 -6.26 -27.83
C ALA A 24 -7.71 -5.52 -26.53
N PHE A 25 -7.60 -6.17 -25.37
CA PHE A 25 -7.82 -5.54 -24.06
C PHE A 25 -6.80 -4.42 -23.77
N VAL A 26 -5.53 -4.63 -24.11
CA VAL A 26 -4.50 -3.60 -23.99
C VAL A 26 -4.77 -2.43 -24.95
N PHE A 27 -5.24 -2.69 -26.17
CA PHE A 27 -5.64 -1.62 -27.10
C PHE A 27 -6.88 -0.83 -26.63
N LEU A 28 -7.81 -1.47 -25.92
CA LEU A 28 -9.00 -0.83 -25.38
C LEU A 28 -8.70 0.11 -24.21
N THR A 29 -7.69 -0.20 -23.38
CA THR A 29 -7.29 0.69 -22.26
C THR A 29 -6.43 1.87 -22.70
N ILE A 30 -5.83 1.83 -23.90
CA ILE A 30 -5.00 2.92 -24.46
C ILE A 30 -5.83 3.92 -25.30
N LYS A 31 -7.09 3.62 -25.63
CA LYS A 31 -7.99 4.53 -26.36
C LYS A 31 -8.46 5.70 -25.46
N LYS A 32 -7.63 6.74 -25.33
CA LYS A 32 -8.11 8.14 -25.12
C LYS A 32 -9.08 8.49 -26.25
N PRO A 33 -10.20 9.23 -26.03
CA PRO A 33 -10.08 10.70 -25.87
C PRO A 33 -11.24 11.44 -25.16
N LYS A 34 -10.99 12.71 -24.81
CA LYS A 34 -11.80 13.84 -25.31
C LYS A 34 -11.05 15.16 -25.15
N ASN A 35 -10.62 15.70 -26.29
CA ASN A 35 -10.38 17.14 -26.48
C ASN A 35 -11.71 17.86 -26.27
N ASN A 36 -11.72 18.91 -25.47
CA ASN A 36 -12.74 19.96 -25.57
C ASN A 36 -12.12 21.15 -26.30
N PRO A 37 -12.70 21.59 -27.44
CA PRO A 37 -12.39 22.89 -28.01
C PRO A 37 -13.36 23.91 -27.39
N THR A 38 -12.83 24.93 -26.73
CA THR A 38 -13.59 26.18 -26.53
C THR A 38 -12.65 27.34 -26.86
N ALA A 39 -12.82 27.88 -28.07
CA ALA A 39 -12.36 29.21 -28.38
C ALA A 39 -13.37 30.22 -27.84
N ASN A 40 -12.93 31.21 -27.08
CA ASN A 40 -13.41 32.57 -27.30
C ASN A 40 -12.39 33.60 -26.84
N ASN A 41 -12.03 34.46 -27.78
CA ASN A 41 -11.22 35.66 -27.61
C ASN A 41 -11.96 36.66 -26.72
N THR A 42 -11.23 37.46 -25.94
CA THR A 42 -11.23 38.95 -25.95
C THR A 42 -10.18 39.44 -24.93
N PRO A 43 -9.42 40.51 -25.22
CA PRO A 43 -8.20 40.88 -24.52
C PRO A 43 -8.44 41.90 -23.40
N SER A 44 -7.51 41.97 -22.45
CA SER A 44 -6.94 43.22 -21.90
C SER A 44 -5.91 42.91 -20.82
N ALA A 45 -4.68 43.39 -21.02
CA ALA A 45 -3.76 43.69 -19.92
C ALA A 45 -4.24 44.98 -19.22
N PRO A 46 -3.97 45.14 -17.92
CA PRO A 46 -2.81 45.98 -17.60
C PRO A 46 -1.94 45.45 -16.46
N THR A 47 -0.64 45.61 -16.71
CA THR A 47 0.50 45.83 -15.81
C THR A 47 0.23 45.88 -14.30
N ASN A 48 0.80 44.93 -13.57
CA ASN A 48 1.29 45.11 -12.19
C ASN A 48 2.38 44.06 -11.86
N PRO A 49 3.23 44.33 -10.84
CA PRO A 49 4.68 44.34 -11.01
C PRO A 49 5.37 42.99 -10.79
N VAL A 50 6.56 42.90 -11.40
CA VAL A 50 7.57 41.84 -11.33
C VAL A 50 7.73 41.29 -9.90
N GLN A 51 7.16 40.11 -9.65
CA GLN A 51 7.57 39.26 -8.54
C GLN A 51 8.82 38.49 -9.00
N LYS A 52 9.90 38.65 -8.23
CA LYS A 52 11.18 37.95 -8.43
C LYS A 52 10.95 36.44 -8.49
N GLU A 53 11.51 35.79 -9.51
CA GLU A 53 11.80 34.35 -9.50
C GLU A 53 12.70 34.04 -8.30
N GLU A 54 12.13 33.48 -7.25
CA GLU A 54 12.89 32.67 -6.31
C GLU A 54 12.93 31.25 -6.90
N LYS A 55 14.15 30.80 -7.19
CA LYS A 55 14.51 29.42 -7.54
C LYS A 55 13.70 28.43 -6.68
N PRO A 56 13.21 27.29 -7.21
CA PRO A 56 12.56 26.30 -6.37
C PRO A 56 13.58 25.76 -5.37
N THR A 57 13.52 26.28 -4.15
CA THR A 57 14.16 25.67 -3.00
C THR A 57 13.58 24.26 -2.89
N PRO A 58 14.40 23.19 -2.83
CA PRO A 58 13.87 21.86 -2.61
C PRO A 58 13.07 21.90 -1.31
N SER A 59 11.77 21.58 -1.40
CA SER A 59 10.90 21.48 -0.23
C SER A 59 11.55 20.49 0.75
N PRO A 60 11.84 20.88 2.00
CA PRO A 60 12.40 19.94 2.96
C PRO A 60 11.43 18.76 3.07
N ALA A 61 11.98 17.55 3.04
CA ALA A 61 11.23 16.31 3.18
C ALA A 61 10.23 16.46 4.33
N THR A 62 8.95 16.31 4.01
CA THR A 62 7.84 16.45 4.94
C THR A 62 8.12 15.60 6.17
N GLU A 63 8.42 16.29 7.26
CA GLU A 63 8.64 15.74 8.58
C GLU A 63 7.46 14.84 8.91
N SER A 64 7.76 13.57 9.12
CA SER A 64 6.78 12.51 9.30
C SER A 64 5.87 12.86 10.47
N ALA A 65 4.56 12.96 10.22
CA ALA A 65 3.56 13.33 11.21
C ALA A 65 3.80 12.59 12.54
N PRO A 66 3.77 13.28 13.69
CA PRO A 66 3.99 12.65 14.98
C PRO A 66 2.79 11.75 15.28
N ILE A 67 2.97 10.46 15.02
CA ILE A 67 2.11 9.43 15.61
C ILE A 67 2.20 9.64 17.13
N VAL A 68 1.06 9.77 17.79
CA VAL A 68 1.01 9.95 19.24
C VAL A 68 1.49 8.64 19.88
N TYR A 69 2.77 8.59 20.26
CA TYR A 69 3.42 7.41 20.83
C TYR A 69 3.64 7.61 22.34
N GLU A 70 2.79 7.02 23.18
CA GLU A 70 3.02 7.00 24.64
C GLU A 70 3.74 5.74 25.14
N LYS A 71 4.33 4.93 24.25
CA LYS A 71 4.87 3.59 24.59
C LYS A 71 6.26 3.34 24.03
N GLU A 72 6.81 2.14 24.26
CA GLU A 72 8.16 1.70 23.83
C GLU A 72 8.49 2.02 22.35
N ALA A 73 7.47 2.09 21.47
CA ALA A 73 7.60 2.51 20.08
C ALA A 73 8.01 3.99 19.88
N ALA A 74 7.84 4.85 20.89
CA ALA A 74 8.28 6.25 20.89
C ALA A 74 9.76 6.41 21.23
N ASN A 75 10.39 5.39 21.83
CA ASN A 75 11.74 5.50 22.34
C ASN A 75 12.76 5.42 21.18
N PRO A 76 13.52 6.50 20.90
CA PRO A 76 14.50 6.52 19.82
C PRO A 76 15.69 5.58 20.06
N GLU A 77 15.91 5.12 21.29
CA GLU A 77 16.99 4.19 21.64
C GLU A 77 16.63 2.73 21.30
N VAL A 78 15.34 2.43 21.11
CA VAL A 78 14.90 1.10 20.67
C VAL A 78 15.11 1.03 19.16
N LYS A 79 15.88 0.04 18.69
CA LYS A 79 16.00 -0.23 17.25
C LYS A 79 14.69 -0.83 16.74
N GLN A 80 14.05 -0.13 15.82
CA GLN A 80 12.76 -0.51 15.25
C GLN A 80 12.86 -0.72 13.75
N SER A 81 12.09 -1.66 13.24
CA SER A 81 11.91 -1.94 11.82
C SER A 81 10.42 -1.96 11.49
N GLU A 82 10.07 -1.62 10.26
CA GLU A 82 8.70 -1.64 9.77
C GLU A 82 8.59 -2.51 8.53
N VAL A 83 7.48 -3.25 8.43
CA VAL A 83 7.06 -3.94 7.20
C VAL A 83 5.63 -3.57 6.86
N ILE A 84 5.34 -3.53 5.56
CA ILE A 84 4.00 -3.31 5.02
C ILE A 84 3.54 -4.59 4.34
N GLY A 85 2.34 -5.06 4.69
CA GLY A 85 1.81 -6.30 4.15
C GLY A 85 0.30 -6.41 4.33
N LYS A 86 -0.21 -7.62 4.07
CA LYS A 86 -1.61 -7.96 4.34
C LYS A 86 -1.69 -8.86 5.57
N PHE A 87 -2.56 -8.54 6.51
CA PHE A 87 -2.81 -9.42 7.63
C PHE A 87 -3.46 -10.73 7.17
N ILE A 88 -2.97 -11.86 7.68
CA ILE A 88 -3.53 -13.19 7.38
C ILE A 88 -4.37 -13.65 8.56
N SER A 89 -3.72 -13.87 9.71
CA SER A 89 -4.35 -14.36 10.94
C SER A 89 -3.43 -14.17 12.14
N PHE A 90 -3.96 -14.43 13.33
CA PHE A 90 -3.16 -14.67 14.53
C PHE A 90 -2.87 -16.17 14.66
N ASP A 91 -1.64 -16.53 15.01
CA ASP A 91 -1.31 -17.86 15.52
C ASP A 91 -1.45 -17.82 17.04
N GLU A 92 -2.65 -18.11 17.55
CA GLU A 92 -2.96 -18.05 18.98
C GLU A 92 -2.13 -19.02 19.81
N LYS A 93 -1.67 -20.14 19.22
CA LYS A 93 -0.87 -21.14 19.94
C LYS A 93 0.55 -20.66 20.19
N LYS A 94 1.08 -19.83 19.29
CA LYS A 94 2.44 -19.30 19.37
C LYS A 94 2.50 -17.82 19.71
N SER A 95 1.35 -17.19 19.89
CA SER A 95 1.19 -15.76 20.10
C SER A 95 1.92 -14.94 19.04
N LYS A 96 1.63 -15.22 17.76
CA LYS A 96 2.24 -14.52 16.62
C LYS A 96 1.21 -13.87 15.72
N ILE A 97 1.60 -12.80 15.05
CA ILE A 97 0.86 -12.20 13.93
C ILE A 97 1.44 -12.75 12.64
N MET A 98 0.59 -13.24 11.73
CA MET A 98 1.00 -13.64 10.39
C MET A 98 0.59 -12.58 9.37
N VAL A 99 1.53 -12.18 8.52
CA VAL A 99 1.31 -11.23 7.43
C VAL A 99 1.89 -11.75 6.13
N GLU A 100 1.21 -11.46 5.02
CA GLU A 100 1.70 -11.67 3.66
C GLU A 100 2.48 -10.43 3.21
N ILE A 101 3.74 -10.62 2.84
CA ILE A 101 4.62 -9.58 2.31
C ILE A 101 5.19 -10.13 1.00
N GLU A 102 4.92 -9.45 -0.11
CA GLU A 102 5.40 -9.84 -1.45
C GLU A 102 5.05 -11.30 -1.84
N GLY A 103 3.90 -11.79 -1.38
CA GLY A 103 3.44 -13.17 -1.64
C GLY A 103 4.05 -14.24 -0.74
N ALA A 104 4.91 -13.86 0.21
CA ALA A 104 5.45 -14.76 1.23
C ALA A 104 4.82 -14.49 2.60
N GLN A 105 4.57 -15.56 3.37
CA GLN A 105 4.10 -15.43 4.74
C GLN A 105 5.28 -15.14 5.67
N LYS A 106 5.14 -14.11 6.51
CA LYS A 106 6.05 -13.80 7.61
C LYS A 106 5.28 -13.76 8.92
N THR A 107 5.97 -14.10 10.00
CA THR A 107 5.40 -14.14 11.35
C THR A 107 6.17 -13.21 12.27
N PHE A 108 5.44 -12.52 13.15
CA PHE A 108 6.00 -11.61 14.15
C PHE A 108 5.47 -11.97 15.54
N ASP A 109 6.33 -11.90 16.54
CA ASP A 109 6.01 -12.30 17.91
C ASP A 109 5.21 -11.20 18.62
N CYS A 110 4.13 -11.57 19.31
CA CYS A 110 3.39 -10.62 20.13
C CYS A 110 4.16 -10.33 21.43
N PRO A 111 4.12 -9.09 21.93
CA PRO A 111 4.80 -8.71 23.17
C PRO A 111 4.23 -9.50 24.34
N ASN A 112 5.10 -9.93 25.25
CA ASN A 112 4.74 -10.76 26.41
C ASN A 112 3.93 -12.02 26.03
N SER A 113 4.11 -12.52 24.81
CA SER A 113 3.36 -13.67 24.28
C SER A 113 1.84 -13.47 24.30
N ASP A 114 1.36 -12.23 24.11
CA ASP A 114 -0.07 -11.91 24.14
C ASP A 114 -0.40 -10.82 23.11
N CYS A 115 -1.13 -11.21 22.05
CA CYS A 115 -1.51 -10.29 20.98
C CYS A 115 -2.62 -9.31 21.41
N SER A 116 -3.37 -9.59 22.48
CA SER A 116 -4.38 -8.65 22.98
C SER A 116 -3.77 -7.39 23.61
N LYS A 117 -2.48 -7.46 23.99
CA LYS A 117 -1.72 -6.35 24.58
C LYS A 117 -1.02 -5.47 23.54
N LEU A 118 -1.19 -5.77 22.26
CA LEU A 118 -0.65 -4.96 21.18
C LEU A 118 -1.40 -3.64 21.06
N ASP A 119 -0.66 -2.61 20.69
CA ASP A 119 -1.25 -1.38 20.23
C ASP A 119 -1.72 -1.53 18.79
N TYR A 120 -3.02 -1.34 18.60
CA TYR A 120 -3.65 -1.28 17.30
C TYR A 120 -3.99 0.16 17.00
N LEU A 121 -3.57 0.61 15.83
CA LEU A 121 -3.91 1.92 15.29
C LEU A 121 -4.65 1.72 13.98
N SER A 122 -5.49 2.66 13.59
CA SER A 122 -6.08 2.70 12.25
C SER A 122 -5.96 4.07 11.64
N ILE A 123 -5.74 4.11 10.33
CA ILE A 123 -5.66 5.35 9.55
C ILE A 123 -6.46 5.15 8.27
N ASN A 124 -7.34 6.11 7.96
CA ASN A 124 -8.07 6.10 6.70
C ASN A 124 -7.26 6.81 5.61
N ALA A 125 -7.48 6.43 4.35
CA ALA A 125 -6.90 7.12 3.21
C ALA A 125 -7.19 8.64 3.26
N GLY A 126 -6.13 9.46 3.26
CA GLY A 126 -6.22 10.92 3.31
C GLY A 126 -6.25 11.51 4.73
N GLU A 127 -6.24 10.69 5.78
CA GLU A 127 -5.99 11.17 7.14
C GLU A 127 -4.48 11.22 7.42
N GLU A 128 -4.03 12.24 8.14
CA GLU A 128 -2.64 12.38 8.59
C GLU A 128 -2.40 11.77 9.98
N ILE A 129 -3.47 11.52 10.74
CA ILE A 129 -3.41 11.09 12.14
C ILE A 129 -4.07 9.73 12.29
N ALA A 130 -3.30 8.77 12.79
CA ALA A 130 -3.83 7.46 13.15
C ALA A 130 -4.64 7.53 14.46
N LYS A 131 -5.74 6.78 14.54
CA LYS A 131 -6.63 6.70 15.70
C LYS A 131 -6.44 5.35 16.41
N PRO A 132 -6.69 5.28 17.73
CA PRO A 132 -6.73 3.99 18.43
C PRO A 132 -7.71 3.02 17.76
N ALA A 133 -7.30 1.77 17.64
CA ALA A 133 -8.10 0.67 17.11
C ALA A 133 -8.04 -0.52 18.08
N GLN A 134 -8.77 -1.59 17.76
CA GLN A 134 -8.81 -2.81 18.54
C GLN A 134 -8.35 -4.00 17.70
N MET A 135 -7.92 -5.08 18.35
CA MET A 135 -7.58 -6.34 17.69
C MET A 135 -8.72 -6.84 16.77
N ALA A 136 -9.98 -6.64 17.20
CA ALA A 136 -11.17 -7.02 16.44
C ALA A 136 -11.36 -6.22 15.13
N ASP A 137 -10.73 -5.06 14.99
CA ASP A 137 -10.76 -4.27 13.75
C ASP A 137 -9.88 -4.88 12.65
N LEU A 138 -8.96 -5.77 13.03
CA LEU A 138 -8.02 -6.39 12.10
C LEU A 138 -8.67 -7.58 11.40
N LYS A 139 -8.96 -7.42 10.11
CA LYS A 139 -9.61 -8.44 9.28
C LYS A 139 -8.58 -9.10 8.35
N PRO A 140 -8.75 -10.40 8.01
CA PRO A 140 -7.92 -11.02 6.98
C PRO A 140 -7.91 -10.19 5.70
N ASN A 141 -6.74 -10.07 5.10
CA ASN A 141 -6.41 -9.23 3.95
C ASN A 141 -6.39 -7.71 4.19
N SER A 142 -6.63 -7.22 5.41
CA SER A 142 -6.40 -5.81 5.74
C SER A 142 -4.93 -5.44 5.50
N GLN A 143 -4.71 -4.31 4.83
CA GLN A 143 -3.36 -3.79 4.67
C GLN A 143 -2.89 -3.23 6.01
N VAL A 144 -1.69 -3.63 6.43
CA VAL A 144 -1.12 -3.26 7.72
C VAL A 144 0.33 -2.82 7.60
N ASN A 145 0.72 -1.88 8.46
CA ASN A 145 2.12 -1.69 8.83
C ASN A 145 2.34 -2.38 10.17
N VAL A 146 3.30 -3.30 10.22
CA VAL A 146 3.75 -3.92 11.45
C VAL A 146 5.09 -3.31 11.81
N ARG A 147 5.15 -2.61 12.95
CA ARG A 147 6.42 -2.12 13.49
C ARG A 147 6.86 -3.04 14.61
N PHE A 148 8.14 -3.43 14.59
CA PHE A 148 8.70 -4.43 15.49
C PHE A 148 10.13 -4.05 15.90
N LYS A 149 10.57 -4.56 17.05
CA LYS A 149 11.94 -4.44 17.54
C LYS A 149 12.77 -5.68 17.18
N GLU A 150 14.07 -5.61 17.50
CA GLU A 150 14.98 -6.74 17.38
C GLU A 150 14.40 -8.01 18.01
N GLY A 151 14.56 -9.15 17.33
CA GLY A 151 13.88 -10.40 17.70
C GLY A 151 12.44 -10.53 17.22
N ASN A 152 12.01 -9.72 16.24
CA ASN A 152 10.69 -9.77 15.59
C ASN A 152 9.48 -9.55 16.53
N THR A 153 9.71 -8.96 17.71
CA THR A 153 8.62 -8.63 18.63
C THR A 153 7.90 -7.38 18.17
N VAL A 154 6.59 -7.49 17.94
CA VAL A 154 5.75 -6.38 17.49
C VAL A 154 5.62 -5.33 18.58
N LEU A 155 5.78 -4.08 18.16
CA LEU A 155 5.56 -2.90 18.99
C LEU A 155 4.13 -2.37 18.79
N PHE A 156 3.69 -2.23 17.54
CA PHE A 156 2.30 -1.90 17.19
C PHE A 156 1.94 -2.37 15.78
N VAL A 157 0.63 -2.42 15.52
CA VAL A 157 0.06 -2.69 14.19
C VAL A 157 -0.81 -1.51 13.76
N LEU A 158 -0.50 -0.91 12.62
CA LEU A 158 -1.31 0.13 11.99
C LEU A 158 -2.13 -0.46 10.85
N ILE A 159 -3.46 -0.42 10.98
CA ILE A 159 -4.45 -0.87 10.01
C ILE A 159 -4.73 0.26 9.03
N ARG A 160 -4.51 0.02 7.73
CA ARG A 160 -4.83 0.98 6.66
C ARG A 160 -6.22 0.66 6.11
N LYS A 161 -7.10 1.67 6.12
CA LYS A 161 -8.50 1.58 5.67
C LYS A 161 -8.75 2.46 4.46
#